data_AF-A0A968F7Z0-F1
#
_entry.id   AF-A0A968F7Z0-F1
#
_cell.length_a   1.000
_cell.length_b   1.000
_cell.length_c   1.000
_cell.angle_alpha   90.00
_cell.angle_beta   90.00
_cell.angle_gamma   90.00
#
_symmetry.space_group_name_H-M   'P 1'
#
loop_
_entity.id
_entity.type
_entity.pdbx_description
1 polymer ?
#
loop_
_entity_poly.entity_id
_entity_poly.type
_entity_poly.pdbx_seq_one_letter_code
_entity_poly.pdbx_strand_id
1 'polypeptide(L)' 'PSRWENMSIVALEAAAWEVPVVITSTSGFPEIEKEKAGYVVTPTPEGITKGIERILNDTDAYNATCK' A
#
# COMPACT_ATOMS: atom_id res chain seq x y z
N PRO A 1 -8.15 7.99 -2.12
CA PRO A 1 -7.25 8.59 -1.12
C PRO A 1 -8.03 9.18 0.06
N SER A 2 -7.84 8.62 1.26
CA SER A 2 -8.41 9.19 2.49
C SER A 2 -7.62 10.43 2.93
N ARG A 3 -8.29 11.40 3.56
CA ARG A 3 -7.66 12.62 4.09
C ARG A 3 -7.15 12.46 5.53
N TRP A 4 -7.76 11.54 6.31
CA TRP A 4 -7.39 11.18 7.68
C TRP A 4 -7.96 9.79 8.00
N GLU A 5 -7.14 8.82 8.40
CA GLU A 5 -7.57 7.56 9.04
C GLU A 5 -6.50 7.10 10.03
N ASN A 6 -6.92 6.63 11.21
CA ASN A 6 -6.01 6.13 12.24
C ASN A 6 -5.44 4.74 11.92
N MET A 7 -6.23 3.92 11.22
CA MET A 7 -5.85 2.62 10.66
C MET A 7 -6.87 2.24 9.58
N SER A 8 -6.42 1.90 8.38
CA SER A 8 -7.34 1.57 7.28
C SER A 8 -7.69 0.08 7.30
N ILE A 9 -8.89 -0.25 7.77
CA ILE A 9 -9.40 -1.65 7.77
C ILE A 9 -9.43 -2.20 6.34
N VAL A 10 -9.73 -1.35 5.35
CA VAL A 10 -9.73 -1.72 3.93
C VAL A 10 -8.34 -2.19 3.47
N ALA A 11 -7.27 -1.53 3.92
CA ALA A 11 -5.91 -1.95 3.58
C ALA A 11 -5.56 -3.30 4.22
N LEU A 12 -6.05 -3.56 5.42
CA LEU A 12 -5.87 -4.85 6.09
C LEU A 12 -6.64 -5.97 5.39
N GLU A 13 -7.89 -5.71 4.97
CA GLU A 13 -8.69 -6.68 4.22
C GLU A 13 -8.04 -7.02 2.88
N ALA A 14 -7.57 -6.02 2.13
CA ALA A 14 -6.86 -6.26 0.87
C ALA A 14 -5.57 -7.08 1.07
N ALA A 15 -4.78 -6.75 2.10
CA ALA A 15 -3.57 -7.51 2.44
C ALA A 15 -3.89 -8.96 2.85
N ALA A 16 -5.00 -9.20 3.56
CA ALA A 16 -5.45 -10.55 3.92
C ALA A 16 -5.85 -11.40 2.71
N TRP A 17 -6.15 -10.75 1.57
CA TRP A 17 -6.41 -11.39 0.28
C TRP A 17 -5.18 -11.38 -0.65
N GLU A 18 -3.98 -11.13 -0.11
CA GLU A 18 -2.72 -11.08 -0.86
C GLU A 18 -2.75 -10.01 -1.99
N VAL A 19 -3.58 -8.98 -1.85
CA VAL A 19 -3.66 -7.88 -2.82
C VAL A 19 -2.77 -6.73 -2.35
N PRO A 20 -1.77 -6.31 -3.16
CA PRO A 20 -0.88 -5.23 -2.78
C PRO A 20 -1.61 -3.89 -2.72
N VAL A 21 -1.32 -3.09 -1.69
CA VAL A 21 -2.01 -1.81 -1.44
C VAL A 21 -1.08 -0.60 -1.55
N VAL A 22 -1.63 0.54 -1.98
CA VAL A 22 -0.97 1.85 -1.86
C VAL A 22 -1.73 2.66 -0.81
N ILE A 23 -1.07 2.95 0.31
CA ILE A 23 -1.65 3.77 1.38
C ILE A 23 -0.85 5.06 1.57
N THR A 24 -1.48 6.07 2.16
CA THR A 24 -0.82 7.35 2.43
C THR A 24 -0.08 7.32 3.77
N SER A 25 1.00 8.08 3.90
CA SER A 25 1.76 8.21 5.15
C SER A 25 0.94 8.72 6.34
N THR A 26 -0.21 9.34 6.09
CA THR A 26 -1.16 9.78 7.12
C THR A 26 -2.05 8.67 7.67
N SER A 27 -2.01 7.45 7.11
CA SER A 27 -2.87 6.32 7.49
C SER A 27 -2.37 5.53 8.70
N GLY A 28 -1.19 5.85 9.24
CA GLY A 28 -0.69 5.27 10.48
C GLY A 28 -0.34 3.78 10.43
N PHE A 29 -0.04 3.22 9.24
CA PHE A 29 0.13 1.77 9.06
C PHE A 29 1.44 1.39 8.34
N PRO A 30 2.61 1.66 8.94
CA PRO A 30 3.92 1.39 8.33
C PRO A 30 4.20 -0.10 8.08
N GLU A 31 3.48 -1.00 8.76
CA GLU A 31 3.62 -2.45 8.63
C GLU A 31 3.37 -2.94 7.19
N ILE A 32 2.58 -2.21 6.40
CA ILE A 32 2.34 -2.54 4.98
C ILE A 32 3.64 -2.63 4.18
N GLU A 33 4.53 -1.65 4.30
CA GLU A 33 5.83 -1.70 3.60
C GLU A 33 6.76 -2.73 4.22
N LYS A 34 6.77 -2.83 5.55
CA LYS A 34 7.63 -3.75 6.30
C LYS A 34 7.38 -5.21 5.93
N GLU A 35 6.11 -5.59 5.83
CA GLU A 35 5.69 -6.97 5.50
C GLU A 35 5.55 -7.18 3.98
N LYS A 36 6.02 -6.22 3.16
CA LYS A 36 5.96 -6.26 1.68
C LYS A 36 4.53 -6.44 1.14
N ALA A 37 3.53 -5.97 1.88
CA ALA A 37 2.12 -6.02 1.49
C ALA A 37 1.71 -4.84 0.60
N GLY A 38 2.63 -3.90 0.32
CA GLY A 38 2.35 -2.71 -0.47
C GLY A 38 3.33 -1.57 -0.24
N TYR A 39 2.91 -0.34 -0.55
CA TYR A 39 3.71 0.88 -0.42
C TYR A 39 3.01 1.96 0.39
N VAL A 40 3.80 2.72 1.15
CA VAL A 40 3.37 3.91 1.88
C VAL A 40 3.87 5.14 1.13
N VAL A 41 2.96 6.00 0.67
CA VAL A 41 3.28 7.15 -0.17
C VAL A 41 2.86 8.48 0.45
N THR A 42 3.49 9.56 0.01
CA THR A 42 3.03 10.91 0.33
C THR A 42 1.63 11.12 -0.27
N PRO A 43 0.69 11.79 0.43
CA PRO A 43 -0.67 12.06 -0.05
C PRO A 43 -0.72 13.16 -1.14
N THR A 44 0.12 13.05 -2.16
CA THR A 44 0.11 13.91 -3.36
C THR A 44 -0.20 13.07 -4.60
N PRO A 45 -0.69 13.69 -5.69
CA PRO A 45 -0.92 12.99 -6.95
C PRO A 45 0.33 12.23 -7.42
N GLU A 46 1.50 12.87 -7.35
CA GLU A 46 2.77 12.27 -7.80
C GLU A 46 3.20 11.10 -6.91
N GLY A 47 2.95 11.18 -5.61
CA GLY A 47 3.21 10.09 -4.67
C GLY A 47 2.35 8.86 -4.96
N ILE A 48 1.05 9.09 -5.18
CA ILE A 48 0.10 8.01 -5.53
C ILE A 48 0.45 7.39 -6.87
N THR A 49 0.71 8.18 -7.90
CA THR A 49 1.09 7.69 -9.24
C THR A 49 2.32 6.79 -9.15
N LYS A 50 3.38 7.24 -8.48
CA LYS A 50 4.60 6.44 -8.29
C LYS A 50 4.33 5.15 -7.53
N GLY A 51 3.47 5.17 -6.51
CA GLY A 51 3.08 3.96 -5.76
C GLY A 51 2.39 2.93 -6.64
N ILE A 52 1.44 3.38 -7.48
CA ILE A 52 0.73 2.52 -8.42
C ILE A 52 1.68 1.96 -9.48
N GLU A 53 2.52 2.80 -10.08
CA GLU A 53 3.51 2.37 -11.07
C GLU A 53 4.47 1.31 -10.52
N ARG A 54 4.86 1.41 -9.24
CA ARG A 54 5.69 0.38 -8.60
C ARG A 54 4.98 -0.96 -8.53
N ILE A 55 3.73 -0.99 -8.05
CA ILE A 55 2.94 -2.23 -7.98
C ILE A 55 2.80 -2.87 -9.37
N LEU A 56 2.53 -2.06 -10.40
CA LEU A 56 2.28 -2.56 -11.75
C LEU A 56 3.55 -3.04 -12.48
N ASN A 57 4.71 -2.48 -12.15
CA ASN A 57 5.99 -2.83 -12.80
C ASN A 57 6.82 -3.85 -11.99
N ASP A 58 6.47 -4.09 -10.74
CA ASP A 58 7.16 -5.04 -9.86
C ASP A 58 6.36 -6.34 -9.73
N THR A 59 6.43 -7.16 -10.79
CA THR A 59 5.76 -8.48 -10.86
C THR A 59 6.23 -9.41 -9.73
N ASP A 60 7.46 -9.25 -9.24
CA ASP A 60 7.99 -10.03 -8.12
C ASP A 60 7.39 -9.55 -6.79
N ALA A 61 7.24 -8.25 -6.57
CA ALA A 61 6.52 -7.73 -5.40
C ALA A 61 5.03 -8.10 -5.41
N TYR A 62 4.38 -8.08 -6.57
CA TYR A 62 3.01 -8.55 -6.75
C TYR A 62 2.87 -10.04 -6.34
N ASN A 63 3.81 -10.90 -6.75
CA ASN A 63 3.78 -12.34 -6.43
C ASN A 63 4.31 -12.68 -5.02
N ALA A 64 5.01 -11.75 -4.36
CA ALA A 64 5.57 -11.90 -3.02
C ALA A 64 4.66 -11.30 -1.93
N THR A 65 3.52 -10.73 -2.29
CA THR A 65 2.56 -10.15 -1.36
C THR A 65 1.99 -11.27 -0.48
N CYS A 66 2.34 -11.26 0.82
CA CYS A 66 1.90 -12.18 1.87
C CYS A 66 1.94 -13.69 1.50
N LYS A 67 3.14 -14.30 1.49
CA LYS A 67 3.30 -15.75 1.74
C LYS A 67 3.63 -16.05 3.18
#